data_AF-A0ABD6IN34-F1
#
_entry.id   AF-A0ABD6IN34-F1
#
_cell.length_a   1.000
_cell.length_b   1.000
_cell.length_c   1.000
_cell.angle_alpha   90.00
_cell.angle_beta   90.00
_cell.angle_gamma   90.00
#
_symmetry.space_group_name_H-M   'P 1'
#
loop_
_entity.id
_entity.type
_entity.pdbx_description
1 polymer ?
#
loop_
_entity_poly.entity_id
_entity_poly.type
_entity_poly.pdbx_seq_one_letter_code
_entity_poly.pdbx_strand_id
1 'polypeptide(L)'
;TTVVHAYGPTEATVFCSYQVFATDARTVERLHLGGPMANTAMYVLDDRFRPAPPGVTGELYVSGSHLAAGYFGRPALTAERFTANP
;
A
#
# COMPACT_ATOMS: atom_id res chain seq x y z
N THR A 1 23.56 7.55 -9.41
CA THR A 1 22.90 6.35 -8.85
C THR A 1 21.51 6.72 -8.37
N THR A 2 20.61 5.78 -8.21
CA THR A 2 19.24 6.05 -7.76
C THR A 2 18.96 5.24 -6.50
N VAL A 3 18.25 5.82 -5.55
CA VAL A 3 17.77 5.14 -4.34
C VAL A 3 16.25 4.99 -4.44
N VAL A 4 15.73 3.83 -4.05
CA VAL A 4 14.29 3.55 -4.06
C VAL A 4 13.85 3.20 -2.65
N HIS A 5 12.83 3.90 -2.17
CA HIS A 5 12.10 3.54 -0.95
C HIS A 5 10.82 2.85 -1.39
N ALA A 6 10.69 1.56 -1.10
CA ALA A 6 9.54 0.75 -1.51
C ALA A 6 8.76 0.28 -0.28
N TYR A 7 7.45 0.18 -0.44
CA TYR A 7 6.54 -0.33 0.58
C TYR A 7 5.52 -1.28 -0.02
N GLY A 8 5.31 -2.39 0.66
CA GLY A 8 4.11 -3.22 0.55
C GLY A 8 4.18 -4.42 1.48
N PRO A 9 3.02 -4.94 1.90
CA PRO A 9 2.97 -6.18 2.65
C PRO A 9 3.23 -7.40 1.74
N THR A 10 3.53 -8.56 2.33
CA THR A 10 3.70 -9.81 1.58
C THR A 10 2.46 -10.14 0.74
N GLU A 11 1.28 -9.81 1.27
CA GLU A 11 -0.05 -9.96 0.69
C GLU A 11 -0.22 -9.15 -0.61
N ALA A 12 0.63 -8.17 -0.88
CA ALA A 12 0.63 -7.36 -2.09
C ALA A 12 1.89 -7.59 -2.96
N THR A 13 2.55 -8.74 -2.81
CA THR A 13 3.70 -9.19 -3.62
C THR A 13 4.94 -8.30 -3.49
N VAL A 14 5.56 -8.31 -2.31
CA VAL A 14 6.82 -7.63 -1.96
C VAL A 14 6.70 -6.11 -1.79
N PHE A 15 6.23 -5.39 -2.81
CA PHE A 15 5.95 -3.97 -2.70
C PHE A 15 4.81 -3.58 -3.65
N CYS A 16 4.03 -2.58 -3.26
CA CYS A 16 2.89 -2.08 -4.02
C CYS A 16 2.96 -0.57 -4.26
N SER A 17 3.95 0.09 -3.65
CA SER A 17 4.24 1.52 -3.79
C SER A 17 5.73 1.77 -3.65
N TYR A 18 6.20 2.85 -4.27
CA TYR A 18 7.59 3.27 -4.13
C TYR A 18 7.78 4.76 -4.41
N GLN A 19 8.86 5.30 -3.86
CA GLN A 19 9.39 6.62 -4.16
C GLN A 19 10.84 6.51 -4.63
N VAL A 20 11.18 7.26 -5.69
CA VAL A 20 12.51 7.29 -6.30
C VAL A 20 13.23 8.58 -5.93
N PHE A 21 14.49 8.47 -5.49
CA PHE A 21 15.33 9.59 -5.11
C PHE A 21 16.61 9.64 -5.95
N ALA A 22 17.01 10.86 -6.33
CA ALA A 22 18.34 11.10 -6.88
C ALA A 22 19.39 11.01 -5.76
N THR A 23 20.57 10.43 -6.04
CA THR A 23 21.60 10.20 -4.99
C THR A 23 22.23 11.48 -4.42
N ASP A 24 22.03 12.62 -5.06
CA ASP A 24 22.49 13.93 -4.61
C ASP A 24 21.52 14.63 -3.64
N ALA A 25 20.35 14.04 -3.38
CA ALA A 25 19.42 14.50 -2.34
C ALA A 25 20.04 14.31 -0.95
N ARG A 26 20.80 15.30 -0.48
CA ARG A 26 21.59 15.22 0.76
C ARG A 26 20.75 15.20 2.04
N THR A 27 19.45 15.45 1.95
CA THR A 27 18.52 15.43 3.10
C THR A 27 17.11 15.16 2.61
N VAL A 28 16.53 14.04 3.04
CA VAL A 28 15.09 13.76 2.89
C VAL A 28 14.46 13.98 4.26
N GLU A 29 13.71 15.08 4.43
CA GLU A 29 13.07 15.40 5.72
C GLU A 29 12.03 14.34 6.13
N ARG A 30 11.34 13.73 5.15
CA ARG A 30 10.34 12.67 5.36
C ARG A 30 10.33 11.70 4.18
N LEU A 31 10.40 10.41 4.47
CA LEU A 31 10.21 9.35 3.48
C LEU A 31 8.71 9.08 3.32
N HIS A 32 8.20 9.27 2.11
CA HIS A 32 6.84 8.88 1.78
C HIS A 32 6.84 7.44 1.21
N LEU A 33 5.69 6.76 1.28
CA LEU A 33 5.51 5.46 0.62
C LEU A 33 5.48 5.59 -0.91
N GLY A 34 5.35 6.82 -1.41
CA GLY A 34 5.23 7.12 -2.83
C GLY A 34 3.85 6.81 -3.40
N GLY A 35 3.80 6.63 -4.71
CA GLY A 35 2.56 6.30 -5.43
C GLY A 35 2.39 4.79 -5.65
N PRO A 36 1.17 4.33 -5.97
CA PRO A 36 0.93 2.93 -6.29
C PRO A 36 1.66 2.54 -7.58
N MET A 37 2.06 1.28 -7.66
CA MET A 37 2.51 0.66 -8.91
C MET A 37 1.38 0.61 -9.94
N ALA A 38 1.73 0.35 -11.21
CA ALA A 38 0.73 0.07 -12.24
C ALA A 38 -0.20 -1.08 -11.81
N ASN A 39 -1.48 -0.99 -12.16
CA ASN A 39 -2.51 -1.97 -11.79
C ASN A 39 -2.71 -2.16 -10.27
N THR A 40 -2.28 -1.19 -9.46
CA THR A 40 -2.52 -1.12 -8.02
C THR A 40 -3.26 0.17 -7.68
N ALA A 41 -4.17 0.14 -6.72
CA ALA A 41 -4.72 1.33 -6.07
C ALA A 41 -4.51 1.26 -4.56
N MET A 42 -4.33 2.42 -3.95
CA MET A 42 -4.14 2.58 -2.50
C MET A 42 -5.17 3.55 -1.95
N TYR A 43 -5.78 3.20 -0.84
CA TYR A 43 -6.81 4.00 -0.18
C TYR A 43 -6.44 4.19 1.28
N VAL A 44 -6.61 5.40 1.81
CA VAL A 44 -6.60 5.64 3.24
C VAL A 44 -8.06 5.76 3.67
N LEU A 45 -8.55 4.80 4.45
CA LEU A 45 -9.97 4.67 4.80
C LEU A 45 -10.21 4.97 6.29
N ASP A 46 -11.39 5.50 6.59
CA ASP A 46 -11.93 5.56 7.96
C ASP A 46 -12.59 4.22 8.38
N ASP A 47 -13.00 4.12 9.64
CA ASP A 47 -13.67 2.93 10.21
C ASP A 47 -14.99 2.56 9.52
N ARG A 48 -15.48 3.39 8.60
CA ARG A 48 -16.71 3.18 7.82
C ARG A 48 -16.39 2.90 6.35
N PHE A 49 -15.14 2.56 6.03
CA PHE A 49 -14.64 2.27 4.68
C PHE A 49 -14.80 3.43 3.69
N ARG A 50 -14.73 4.68 4.16
CA ARG A 50 -14.77 5.87 3.29
C ARG A 50 -13.38 6.49 3.18
N PRO A 51 -13.01 7.07 2.02
CA PRO A 51 -11.75 7.78 1.89
C PRO A 51 -11.60 8.87 2.96
N ALA A 52 -10.51 8.81 3.72
CA ALA A 52 -10.15 9.83 4.69
C ALA A 52 -9.77 11.14 3.94
N PRO A 53 -10.15 12.32 4.47
CA PRO A 53 -9.71 13.59 3.90
C PRO A 53 -8.17 13.73 3.92
N PRO A 54 -7.57 14.50 2.99
CA PRO A 54 -6.12 14.75 3.00
C PRO A 54 -5.62 15.25 4.36
N GLY A 55 -4.55 14.61 4.87
CA GLY A 55 -3.94 14.95 6.16
C GLY A 55 -4.59 14.31 7.39
N VAL A 56 -5.72 13.61 7.23
CA VAL A 56 -6.36 12.85 8.30
C VAL A 56 -5.85 11.42 8.29
N THR A 57 -5.51 10.89 9.47
CA THR A 57 -5.09 9.49 9.64
C THR A 57 -6.25 8.54 9.35
N GLY A 58 -5.96 7.46 8.63
CA GLY A 58 -6.85 6.33 8.40
C GLY A 58 -6.04 5.06 8.13
N GLU A 59 -6.73 3.96 7.89
CA GLU A 59 -6.11 2.67 7.60
C GLU A 59 -5.80 2.54 6.10
N LEU A 60 -4.62 2.01 5.79
CA LEU A 60 -4.17 1.85 4.42
C LEU A 60 -4.67 0.53 3.83
N TYR A 61 -5.47 0.62 2.76
CA TYR A 61 -5.93 -0.52 1.96
C TYR A 61 -5.28 -0.51 0.60
N VAL A 62 -5.01 -1.70 0.07
CA VAL A 62 -4.40 -1.91 -1.25
C VAL A 62 -5.31 -2.82 -2.07
N SER A 63 -5.52 -2.46 -3.33
CA SER A 63 -6.27 -3.27 -4.30
C SER A 63 -5.49 -3.40 -5.60
N GLY A 64 -5.78 -4.42 -6.39
CA GLY A 64 -5.20 -4.58 -7.73
C GLY A 64 -4.72 -5.98 -8.04
N SER A 65 -3.95 -6.11 -9.13
CA SER A 65 -3.49 -7.41 -9.65
C SER A 65 -2.41 -8.09 -8.80
N HIS A 66 -1.79 -7.35 -7.89
CA HIS A 66 -0.67 -7.83 -7.07
C HIS A 66 -1.09 -8.44 -5.74
N LEU A 67 -2.39 -8.55 -5.47
CA LEU A 67 -2.89 -9.19 -4.26
C LEU A 67 -2.69 -10.71 -4.32
N ALA A 68 -2.24 -11.28 -3.20
CA ALA A 68 -2.23 -12.71 -3.00
C ALA A 68 -3.66 -13.29 -3.02
N ALA A 69 -3.79 -14.58 -3.30
CA ALA A 69 -5.07 -15.28 -3.23
C ALA A 69 -5.63 -15.40 -1.79
N GLY A 70 -4.82 -15.07 -0.77
CA GLY A 70 -5.16 -15.19 0.64
C GLY A 70 -4.16 -16.06 1.41
N TYR A 71 -4.54 -16.41 2.63
CA TYR A 71 -3.75 -17.29 3.50
C TYR A 71 -4.13 -18.76 3.30
N PHE A 72 -3.15 -19.59 2.95
CA PHE A 72 -3.36 -21.01 2.71
C PHE A 72 -3.94 -21.73 3.94
N GLY A 73 -5.01 -22.49 3.73
CA GLY A 73 -5.71 -23.23 4.80
C GLY A 73 -6.42 -22.35 5.83
N ARG A 74 -6.49 -21.02 5.65
CA ARG A 74 -7.10 -20.08 6.62
C ARG A 74 -8.15 -19.17 5.98
N PRO A 75 -9.27 -19.72 5.47
CA PRO A 75 -10.29 -18.95 4.74
C PRO A 75 -10.94 -17.84 5.58
N ALA A 76 -11.14 -18.04 6.88
CA ALA A 76 -11.71 -17.00 7.75
C ALA A 76 -10.79 -15.78 7.86
N LEU A 77 -9.48 -15.99 8.05
CA LEU A 77 -8.51 -14.90 8.08
C LEU A 77 -8.35 -14.24 6.71
N THR A 78 -8.42 -15.03 5.62
CA THR A 78 -8.45 -14.47 4.27
C THR A 78 -9.64 -13.54 4.10
N ALA A 79 -10.84 -13.95 4.47
CA ALA A 79 -12.04 -13.12 4.35
C ALA A 79 -12.00 -11.87 5.25
N GLU A 80 -11.31 -11.94 6.40
CA GLU A 80 -11.09 -10.79 7.29
C GLU A 80 -10.17 -9.73 6.65
N ARG A 81 -9.10 -10.14 5.95
CA ARG A 81 -8.07 -9.23 5.42
C ARG A 81 -8.23 -8.87 3.95
N PHE A 82 -8.84 -9.74 3.15
CA PHE A 82 -9.11 -9.56 1.73
C PHE A 82 -10.59 -9.29 1.54
N THR A 83 -11.01 -8.07 1.90
CA THR A 83 -12.40 -7.62 1.85
C THR A 83 -12.79 -7.15 0.44
N ALA A 84 -14.09 -7.00 0.21
CA ALA A 84 -14.59 -6.44 -1.05
C ALA A 84 -14.20 -4.96 -1.17
N ASN A 85 -13.75 -4.56 -2.36
CA ASN A 85 -13.55 -3.16 -2.70
C ASN A 85 -14.91 -2.59 -3.20
N PRO A 86 -15.58 -1.71 -2.45
CA PRO A 86 -16.90 -1.18 -2.79
C PRO A 86 -16.90 -0.23 -4.00
#